data_AF-A0A1V5DJQ4-F1
#
_entry.id   AF-A0A1V5DJQ4-F1
#
_cell.length_a   1.000
_cell.length_b   1.000
_cell.length_c   1.000
_cell.angle_alpha   90.00
_cell.angle_beta   90.00
_cell.angle_gamma   90.00
#
_symmetry.space_group_name_H-M   'P 1'
#
loop_
_entity.id
_entity.type
_entity.pdbx_description
1 polymer ?
#
loop_
_entity_poly.entity_id
_entity_poly.type
_entity_poly.pdbx_seq_one_letter_code
_entity_poly.pdbx_strand_id
1 'polypeptide(L)'
;MYFTNTEELMKKVGVKASVIKSGKYKDIGSPIREMTEEEKVLLQGLVDDIYSQFLDVVVRHRNITSETLKDIADGRIFTGRQAQKLGLVDYLGDKQYAVSMLAKLVGIEGEPVVVYPRKKYESMLDYVLQQTSSSLSAVLSTKQRFSYGIHYLMDDYEVRMMAPGNEVR
;
A
#
# COMPACT_ATOMS: atom_id res chain seq x y z
N MET A 1 -3.03 13.16 -12.30
CA MET A 1 -2.71 11.72 -12.39
C MET A 1 -2.33 11.40 -13.83
N TYR A 2 -1.32 10.56 -14.08
CA TYR A 2 -0.84 10.29 -15.44
C TYR A 2 -1.07 8.83 -15.82
N PHE A 3 -1.55 8.61 -17.06
CA PHE A 3 -1.76 7.30 -17.65
C PHE A 3 -1.20 7.28 -19.06
N THR A 4 -0.51 6.19 -19.40
CA THR A 4 0.00 5.97 -20.75
C THR A 4 -0.96 5.08 -21.51
N ASN A 5 -1.33 5.46 -22.74
CA ASN A 5 -2.08 4.62 -23.66
C ASN A 5 -1.13 4.04 -24.73
N THR A 6 -1.08 2.71 -24.82
CA THR A 6 -0.27 1.95 -25.77
C THR A 6 -1.14 1.15 -26.77
N GLU A 7 -2.45 1.37 -26.81
CA GLU A 7 -3.39 0.64 -27.66
C GLU A 7 -2.97 0.68 -29.14
N GLU A 8 -2.62 1.85 -29.66
CA GLU A 8 -2.18 2.02 -31.05
C GLU A 8 -0.85 1.32 -31.34
N LEU A 9 0.09 1.36 -30.39
CA LEU A 9 1.36 0.67 -30.51
C LEU A 9 1.13 -0.84 -30.59
N MET A 10 0.28 -1.39 -29.72
CA MET A 10 -0.06 -2.82 -29.70
C MET A 10 -0.74 -3.26 -31.00
N LYS A 11 -1.67 -2.45 -31.53
CA LYS A 11 -2.28 -2.67 -32.85
C LYS A 11 -1.22 -2.72 -33.95
N LYS A 12 -0.22 -1.84 -33.93
CA LYS A 12 0.85 -1.77 -34.92
C LYS A 12 1.79 -2.99 -34.88
N VAL A 13 2.09 -3.52 -33.70
CA VAL A 13 2.95 -4.72 -33.54
C VAL A 13 2.16 -6.04 -33.59
N GLY A 14 0.85 -5.97 -33.87
CA GLY A 14 -0.01 -7.15 -34.00
C GLY A 14 -0.36 -7.84 -32.67
N VAL A 15 -0.15 -7.18 -31.54
CA VAL A 15 -0.49 -7.71 -30.22
C VAL A 15 -1.93 -7.33 -29.89
N LYS A 16 -2.76 -8.33 -29.56
CA LYS A 16 -4.14 -8.14 -29.12
C LYS A 16 -4.28 -8.57 -27.67
N ALA A 17 -4.86 -7.71 -26.85
CA ALA A 17 -5.18 -8.02 -25.47
C ALA A 17 -6.69 -8.20 -25.30
N SER A 18 -7.09 -9.24 -24.56
CA SER A 18 -8.47 -9.52 -24.19
C SER A 18 -8.60 -9.39 -22.68
N VAL A 19 -9.56 -8.58 -22.21
CA VAL A 19 -9.77 -8.34 -20.78
C VAL A 19 -11.12 -8.92 -20.36
N ILE A 20 -11.09 -9.86 -19.42
CA ILE A 20 -12.29 -10.37 -18.74
C ILE A 20 -12.31 -9.75 -17.35
N LYS A 21 -13.35 -8.96 -17.06
CA LYS A 21 -13.47 -8.22 -15.80
C LYS A 21 -14.85 -8.39 -15.20
N SER A 22 -14.91 -8.44 -13.88
CA SER A 22 -16.17 -8.62 -13.15
C SER A 22 -16.93 -7.31 -12.89
N GLY A 23 -16.45 -6.18 -13.40
CA GLY A 23 -17.05 -4.86 -13.16
C GLY A 23 -16.50 -3.81 -14.11
N LYS A 24 -17.32 -2.79 -14.42
CA LYS A 24 -17.05 -1.76 -15.44
C LYS A 24 -15.67 -1.10 -15.26
N TYR A 25 -15.35 -0.68 -14.05
CA TYR A 25 -14.16 0.12 -13.71
C TYR A 25 -12.95 -0.70 -13.24
N LYS A 26 -12.98 -2.04 -13.28
CA LYS A 26 -11.88 -2.89 -12.74
C LYS A 26 -10.60 -2.87 -13.57
N ASP A 27 -10.63 -2.23 -14.73
CA ASP A 27 -9.51 -2.02 -15.63
C ASP A 27 -9.33 -0.52 -15.93
N ILE A 28 -9.83 0.36 -15.05
CA ILE A 28 -9.61 1.80 -15.17
C ILE A 28 -8.10 2.09 -15.09
N GLY A 29 -7.61 2.96 -15.99
CA GLY A 29 -6.18 3.26 -16.11
C GLY A 29 -5.36 2.19 -16.84
N SER A 30 -6.03 1.20 -17.45
CA SER A 30 -5.37 0.21 -18.31
C SER A 30 -4.68 0.88 -19.51
N PRO A 31 -3.42 0.53 -19.81
CA PRO A 31 -2.68 1.14 -20.93
C PRO A 31 -3.07 0.55 -22.29
N ILE A 32 -3.79 -0.57 -22.31
CA ILE A 32 -4.09 -1.33 -23.52
C ILE A 32 -5.41 -0.93 -24.20
N ARG A 33 -6.10 0.09 -23.65
CA ARG A 33 -7.29 0.70 -24.22
C ARG A 33 -7.37 2.17 -23.86
N GLU A 34 -8.13 2.94 -24.64
CA GLU A 34 -8.49 4.30 -24.25
C GLU A 34 -9.38 4.34 -22.99
N MET A 35 -9.15 5.37 -22.17
CA MET A 35 -9.94 5.67 -20.99
C MET A 35 -11.22 6.38 -21.39
N THR A 36 -12.37 5.95 -20.86
CA THR A 36 -13.66 6.58 -21.18
C THR A 36 -13.82 7.92 -20.47
N GLU A 37 -14.74 8.77 -20.94
CA GLU A 37 -15.02 10.06 -20.29
C GLU A 37 -15.54 9.87 -18.85
N GLU A 38 -16.37 8.86 -18.59
CA GLU A 38 -16.86 8.60 -17.23
C GLU A 38 -15.73 8.17 -16.29
N GLU A 39 -14.74 7.44 -16.80
CA GLU A 39 -13.54 7.05 -16.05
C GLU A 39 -12.66 8.26 -15.73
N LYS A 40 -12.49 9.18 -16.69
CA LYS A 40 -11.76 10.44 -16.49
C LYS A 40 -12.44 11.29 -15.42
N VAL A 41 -13.76 11.45 -15.48
CA VAL A 41 -14.54 12.21 -14.49
C VAL A 41 -14.42 11.58 -13.10
N LEU A 42 -14.52 10.25 -13.00
CA LEU A 42 -14.36 9.53 -11.74
C LEU A 42 -12.98 9.80 -11.11
N LEU A 43 -11.91 9.64 -11.89
CA LEU A 43 -10.55 9.86 -11.41
C LEU A 43 -10.26 11.33 -11.12
N GLN A 44 -10.83 12.26 -11.89
CA GLN A 44 -10.71 13.68 -11.63
C GLN A 44 -11.39 14.03 -10.30
N GLY A 45 -12.59 13.52 -10.04
CA GLY A 45 -13.26 13.71 -8.75
C GLY A 45 -12.45 13.19 -7.57
N LEU A 46 -11.75 12.06 -7.72
CA LEU A 46 -10.82 11.56 -6.71
C LEU A 46 -9.64 12.52 -6.48
N VAL A 47 -9.05 13.05 -7.55
CA VAL A 47 -7.96 14.03 -7.47
C VAL A 47 -8.42 15.31 -6.78
N ASP A 48 -9.61 15.81 -7.13
CA ASP A 48 -10.20 17.03 -6.58
C ASP A 48 -10.52 16.89 -5.08
N ASP A 49 -10.99 15.71 -4.66
CA ASP A 49 -11.24 15.40 -3.25
C ASP A 49 -9.94 15.39 -2.44
N ILE A 50 -8.90 14.69 -2.93
CA ILE A 50 -7.58 14.69 -2.29
C ILE A 50 -6.99 16.11 -2.22
N TYR A 51 -7.14 16.89 -3.29
CA TYR A 51 -6.70 18.28 -3.33
C TYR A 51 -7.44 19.13 -2.28
N SER A 52 -8.76 18.98 -2.18
CA SER A 52 -9.58 19.69 -1.18
C SER A 52 -9.17 19.33 0.25
N GLN A 53 -8.94 18.05 0.53
CA GLN A 53 -8.44 17.61 1.84
C GLN A 53 -7.08 18.24 2.18
N PHE A 54 -6.18 18.37 1.20
CA PHE A 54 -4.90 19.05 1.41
C PHE A 54 -5.10 20.54 1.76
N LEU A 55 -5.95 21.25 1.01
CA LEU A 55 -6.24 22.66 1.29
C LEU A 55 -6.82 22.85 2.69
N ASP A 56 -7.76 22.00 3.10
CA ASP A 56 -8.40 22.08 4.41
C ASP A 56 -7.41 21.92 5.56
N VAL A 57 -6.44 21.01 5.44
CA VAL A 57 -5.37 20.84 6.43
C VAL A 57 -4.51 22.10 6.51
N VAL A 58 -4.15 22.68 5.38
CA VAL A 58 -3.30 23.89 5.36
C VAL A 58 -4.04 25.08 5.96
N VAL A 59 -5.29 25.35 5.57
CA VAL A 59 -6.11 26.45 6.13
C VAL A 59 -6.34 26.27 7.63
N ARG A 60 -6.52 25.04 8.12
CA ARG A 60 -6.75 24.78 9.55
C ARG A 60 -5.53 25.09 10.41
N HIS A 61 -4.33 24.83 9.90
CA HIS A 61 -3.10 24.92 10.68
C HIS A 61 -2.23 26.13 10.35
N ARG A 62 -2.48 26.78 9.22
CA ARG A 62 -1.82 28.03 8.81
C ARG A 62 -2.83 29.15 8.84
N ASN A 63 -2.40 30.33 9.29
CA ASN A 63 -3.23 31.52 9.29
C ASN A 63 -3.34 32.12 7.87
N ILE A 64 -3.78 31.32 6.90
CA ILE A 64 -3.86 31.66 5.48
C ILE A 64 -5.33 31.56 5.03
N THR A 65 -5.78 32.66 4.42
CA THR A 65 -6.77 32.73 3.33
C THR A 65 -7.15 31.44 2.61
N SER A 66 -8.41 30.98 2.61
CA SER A 66 -8.81 29.99 1.59
C SER A 66 -8.66 30.56 0.17
N GLU A 67 -8.96 31.85 -0.03
CA GLU A 67 -8.72 32.51 -1.33
C GLU A 67 -7.23 32.57 -1.66
N THR A 68 -6.41 33.08 -0.72
CA THR A 68 -4.95 33.20 -0.94
C THR A 68 -4.29 31.84 -1.17
N LEU A 69 -4.74 30.79 -0.49
CA LEU A 69 -4.18 29.46 -0.64
C LEU A 69 -4.47 28.89 -2.03
N LYS A 70 -5.68 29.09 -2.56
CA LYS A 70 -6.05 28.61 -3.91
C LYS A 70 -5.17 29.22 -5.00
N ASP A 71 -4.75 30.47 -4.85
CA ASP A 71 -3.88 31.15 -5.82
C ASP A 71 -2.44 30.57 -5.85
N ILE A 72 -2.00 29.97 -4.74
CA ILE A 72 -0.63 29.44 -4.59
C ILE A 72 -0.55 27.91 -4.58
N ALA A 73 -1.68 27.21 -4.48
CA ALA A 73 -1.77 25.75 -4.38
C ALA A 73 -1.93 25.05 -5.74
N ASP A 74 -1.20 25.48 -6.75
CA ASP A 74 -1.23 24.89 -8.10
C ASP A 74 -0.17 23.80 -8.34
N GLY A 75 0.53 23.39 -7.28
CA GLY A 75 1.59 22.38 -7.34
C GLY A 75 2.99 22.92 -7.64
N ARG A 76 3.18 24.24 -7.73
CA ARG A 76 4.52 24.84 -7.88
C ARG A 76 5.39 24.64 -6.63
N ILE A 77 6.71 24.68 -6.83
CA ILE A 77 7.70 24.54 -5.75
C ILE A 77 8.07 25.94 -5.22
N PHE A 78 8.20 26.05 -3.90
CA PHE A 78 8.68 27.26 -3.23
C PHE A 78 10.03 27.03 -2.56
N THR A 79 10.92 28.02 -2.65
CA THR A 79 12.09 28.09 -1.77
C THR A 79 11.65 28.35 -0.33
N GLY A 80 12.49 28.01 0.66
CA GLY A 80 12.19 28.30 2.07
C GLY A 80 11.82 29.77 2.31
N ARG A 81 12.57 30.71 1.70
CA ARG A 81 12.27 32.15 1.81
C ARG A 81 10.90 32.53 1.25
N GLN A 82 10.48 31.94 0.14
CA GLN A 82 9.15 32.18 -0.42
C GLN A 82 8.07 31.57 0.47
N ALA A 83 8.28 30.33 0.93
CA ALA A 83 7.36 29.64 1.82
C ALA A 83 7.14 30.43 3.12
N GLN A 84 8.19 31.02 3.69
CA GLN A 84 8.07 31.86 4.89
C GLN A 84 7.26 33.13 4.62
N LYS A 85 7.53 33.83 3.51
CA LYS A 85 6.76 35.02 3.11
C LYS A 85 5.28 34.73 2.88
N LEU A 86 4.96 33.53 2.40
CA LEU A 86 3.59 33.05 2.15
C LEU A 86 2.93 32.45 3.40
N GLY A 87 3.63 32.38 4.54
CA GLY A 87 3.10 31.79 5.78
C GLY A 87 2.99 30.26 5.76
N LEU A 88 3.61 29.59 4.79
CA LEU A 88 3.64 28.13 4.68
C LEU A 88 4.62 27.48 5.66
N VAL A 89 5.61 28.22 6.14
CA VAL A 89 6.55 27.82 7.20
C VAL A 89 6.76 28.97 8.18
N ASP A 90 7.07 28.65 9.42
CA ASP A 90 7.20 29.63 10.50
C ASP A 90 8.59 30.29 10.51
N TYR A 91 9.64 29.46 10.33
CA TYR A 91 11.03 29.91 10.47
C TYR A 91 11.95 29.29 9.42
N LEU A 92 13.06 29.99 9.15
CA LEU A 92 14.18 29.48 8.37
C LEU A 92 15.30 29.08 9.33
N GLY A 93 15.80 27.86 9.18
CA GLY A 93 16.88 27.35 9.98
C GLY A 93 17.29 25.95 9.55
N ASP A 94 18.33 25.45 10.17
CA ASP A 94 18.78 24.08 10.01
C ASP A 94 18.13 23.15 11.07
N LYS A 95 18.60 21.90 11.09
CA LYS A 95 18.13 20.90 12.04
C LYS A 95 18.44 21.30 13.49
N GLN A 96 19.63 21.85 13.75
CA GLN A 96 20.05 22.27 15.09
C GLN A 96 19.14 23.39 15.61
N TYR A 97 18.78 24.33 14.74
CA TYR A 97 17.81 25.37 15.05
C TYR A 97 16.46 24.77 15.47
N ALA A 98 15.93 23.80 14.72
CA ALA A 98 14.68 23.12 15.07
C ALA A 98 14.75 22.39 16.42
N VAL A 99 15.85 21.69 16.71
CA VAL A 99 16.05 20.99 17.99
C VAL A 99 16.11 21.97 19.16
N SER A 100 16.88 23.05 19.01
CA SER A 100 17.00 24.08 20.05
C SER A 100 15.67 24.80 20.30
N MET A 101 14.88 25.04 19.25
CA MET A 101 13.56 25.64 19.37
C MET A 101 12.60 24.72 20.11
N LEU A 102 12.57 23.44 19.75
CA LEU A 102 11.74 22.46 20.44
C LEU A 102 12.13 22.35 21.91
N ALA A 103 13.43 22.24 22.22
CA ALA A 103 13.93 22.17 23.59
C ALA A 103 13.45 23.35 24.44
N LYS A 104 13.46 24.57 23.88
CA LYS A 104 12.92 25.76 24.53
C LYS A 104 11.41 25.69 24.73
N LEU A 105 10.66 25.22 23.73
CA LEU A 105 9.20 25.11 23.80
C LEU A 105 8.73 24.09 24.85
N VAL A 106 9.48 23.01 25.04
CA VAL A 106 9.14 21.95 26.01
C VAL A 106 9.83 22.11 27.37
N GLY A 107 10.68 23.13 27.54
CA GLY A 107 11.35 23.43 28.81
C GLY A 107 12.51 22.49 29.16
N ILE A 108 13.25 21.96 28.18
CA ILE A 108 14.47 21.18 28.43
C ILE A 108 15.60 22.14 28.83
N GLU A 109 16.18 21.89 30.01
CA GLU A 109 17.39 22.56 30.47
C GLU A 109 18.65 21.83 29.99
N GLY A 110 19.65 22.56 29.52
CA GLY A 110 20.90 22.01 29.01
C GLY A 110 20.88 21.65 27.52
N GLU A 111 21.84 20.83 27.08
CA GLU A 111 21.98 20.45 25.67
C GLU A 111 20.99 19.33 25.29
N PRO A 112 20.07 19.55 24.34
CA PRO A 112 19.08 18.55 23.97
C PRO A 112 19.71 17.38 23.21
N VAL A 113 19.52 16.17 23.74
CA VAL A 113 19.99 14.93 23.10
C VAL A 113 18.91 14.35 22.20
N VAL A 114 19.20 14.25 20.89
CA VAL A 114 18.28 13.64 19.92
C VAL A 114 18.44 12.12 19.93
N VAL A 115 17.39 11.40 20.31
CA VAL A 115 17.36 9.93 20.30
C VAL A 115 16.77 9.44 18.98
N TYR A 116 17.45 8.49 18.35
CA TYR A 116 16.97 7.81 17.14
C TYR A 116 16.47 6.41 17.47
N PRO A 117 15.39 5.92 16.82
CA PRO A 117 15.01 4.53 16.95
C PRO A 117 16.16 3.63 16.50
N ARG A 118 16.40 2.54 17.24
CA ARG A 118 17.40 1.54 16.82
C ARG A 118 16.97 0.99 15.45
N LYS A 119 17.83 1.13 14.45
CA LYS A 119 17.64 0.44 13.17
C LYS A 119 17.69 -1.06 13.47
N LYS A 120 16.58 -1.77 13.29
CA LYS A 120 16.59 -3.22 13.19
C LYS A 120 17.32 -3.56 11.88
N TYR A 121 18.60 -3.86 11.98
CA TYR A 121 19.20 -4.70 10.97
C TYR A 121 18.63 -6.08 11.22
N GLU A 122 17.86 -6.62 10.29
CA GLU A 122 17.61 -8.06 10.30
C GLU A 122 18.98 -8.71 10.20
N SER A 123 19.43 -9.30 11.30
CA SER A 123 20.72 -9.96 11.31
C SER A 123 20.61 -11.13 10.35
N MET A 124 21.67 -11.43 9.60
CA MET A 124 21.74 -12.67 8.82
C MET A 124 21.47 -13.90 9.72
N LEU A 125 21.80 -13.79 11.01
CA LEU A 125 21.48 -14.79 12.03
C LEU A 125 19.97 -14.94 12.27
N ASP A 126 19.20 -13.85 12.20
CA ASP A 126 17.75 -13.90 12.36
C ASP A 126 17.12 -14.68 11.20
N TYR A 127 17.64 -14.51 9.97
CA TYR A 127 17.21 -15.27 8.80
C TYR A 127 17.57 -16.77 8.91
N VAL A 128 18.78 -17.08 9.38
CA VAL A 128 19.21 -18.48 9.62
C VAL A 128 18.39 -19.11 10.75
N LEU A 129 18.13 -18.40 11.84
CA LEU A 129 17.30 -18.87 12.96
C LEU A 129 15.84 -19.09 12.53
N GLN A 130 15.32 -18.26 11.62
CA GLN A 130 13.99 -18.44 11.05
C GLN A 130 13.91 -19.66 10.13
N GLN A 131 14.89 -19.89 9.25
CA GLN A 131 14.93 -21.09 8.40
C GLN A 131 15.14 -22.38 9.19
N THR A 132 15.96 -22.34 10.23
CA THR A 132 16.22 -23.52 11.08
C THR A 132 15.03 -23.85 11.98
N SER A 133 14.36 -22.87 12.58
CA SER A 133 13.16 -23.12 13.41
C SER A 133 11.98 -23.66 12.58
N SER A 134 11.77 -23.15 11.36
CA SER A 134 10.76 -23.67 10.43
C SER A 134 11.08 -25.09 9.95
N SER A 135 12.35 -25.40 9.67
CA SER A 135 12.76 -26.76 9.32
C SER A 135 12.63 -27.74 10.48
N LEU A 136 13.01 -27.32 11.70
CA LEU A 136 12.95 -28.16 12.89
C LEU A 136 11.52 -28.44 13.32
N SER A 137 10.64 -27.44 13.26
CA SER A 137 9.20 -27.62 13.53
C SER A 137 8.52 -28.53 12.51
N ALA A 138 8.89 -28.49 11.23
CA ALA A 138 8.42 -29.43 10.22
C ALA A 138 8.85 -30.88 10.54
N VAL A 139 10.08 -31.08 11.02
CA VAL A 139 10.58 -32.42 11.40
C VAL A 139 9.92 -32.92 12.69
N LEU A 140 9.74 -32.05 13.69
CA LEU A 140 9.09 -32.38 14.96
C LEU A 140 7.59 -32.67 14.80
N SER A 141 6.88 -31.89 13.97
CA SER A 141 5.47 -32.15 13.63
C SER A 141 5.28 -33.41 12.77
N THR A 142 6.26 -33.76 11.94
CA THR A 142 6.29 -35.06 11.21
C THR A 142 6.36 -36.25 12.17
N LYS A 143 7.07 -36.10 13.30
CA LYS A 143 7.14 -37.14 14.34
C LYS A 143 5.83 -37.33 15.12
N GLN A 144 5.02 -36.28 15.26
CA GLN A 144 3.67 -36.38 15.86
C GLN A 144 2.61 -36.98 14.91
N ARG A 145 2.79 -36.88 13.59
CA ARG A 145 1.85 -37.47 12.61
C ARG A 145 1.91 -39.00 12.53
N PHE A 146 2.97 -39.64 13.02
CA PHE A 146 3.04 -41.11 13.09
C PHE A 146 2.19 -41.74 14.21
N SER A 147 1.57 -40.94 15.10
CA SER A 147 0.77 -41.46 16.23
C SER A 147 -0.75 -41.48 16.00
N TYR A 148 -1.27 -40.97 14.88
CA TYR A 148 -2.72 -40.93 14.60
C TYR A 148 -3.17 -41.83 13.43
N GLY A 149 -2.31 -42.75 12.98
CA GLY A 149 -2.49 -43.48 11.72
C GLY A 149 -3.08 -44.89 11.77
N ILE A 150 -3.63 -45.37 12.91
CA ILE A 150 -4.09 -46.77 13.03
C ILE A 150 -5.63 -46.90 13.20
N HIS A 151 -6.38 -45.80 13.28
CA HIS A 151 -7.84 -45.87 13.49
C HIS A 151 -8.67 -46.29 12.27
N TYR A 152 -8.10 -46.36 11.06
CA TYR A 152 -8.83 -46.70 9.82
C TYR A 152 -8.75 -48.17 9.40
N LEU A 153 -8.09 -49.03 10.18
CA LEU A 153 -7.81 -50.42 9.81
C LEU A 153 -8.54 -51.46 10.68
N MET A 154 -9.51 -51.04 11.50
CA MET A 154 -10.26 -51.91 12.41
C MET A 154 -11.76 -51.55 12.41
N ASP A 155 -12.39 -51.53 11.24
CA ASP A 155 -13.84 -51.70 11.10
C ASP A 155 -14.07 -52.63 9.91
N ASP A 156 -13.96 -53.92 10.22
CA ASP A 156 -14.18 -55.04 9.32
C ASP A 156 -15.68 -55.20 8.99
N TYR A 157 -15.94 -55.43 7.69
CA TYR A 157 -16.88 -56.42 7.16
C TYR A 157 -18.35 -56.40 7.64
N GLU A 158 -19.22 -55.82 6.81
CA GLU A 158 -20.35 -56.60 6.28
C GLU A 158 -20.48 -56.44 4.76
N VAL A 159 -20.47 -57.59 4.10
CA VAL A 159 -20.51 -57.79 2.65
C VAL A 159 -21.97 -57.95 2.22
N ARG A 160 -22.42 -57.23 1.17
CA ARG A 160 -23.47 -57.77 0.28
C ARG A 160 -23.39 -57.22 -1.16
N MET A 161 -22.63 -57.95 -1.97
CA MET A 161 -22.93 -58.48 -3.32
C MET A 161 -23.57 -57.56 -4.39
N MET A 162 -22.82 -57.42 -5.49
CA MET A 162 -23.24 -56.98 -6.83
C MET A 162 -24.41 -57.77 -7.42
N ALA A 163 -25.23 -57.11 -8.25
CA ALA A 163 -25.70 -57.60 -9.56
C ALA A 163 -26.41 -56.49 -10.38
N PRO A 164 -26.53 -56.61 -11.72
CA PRO A 164 -26.41 -55.50 -12.67
C PRO A 164 -27.66 -55.20 -13.52
N GLY A 165 -27.66 -54.04 -14.21
CA GLY A 165 -28.34 -53.80 -15.50
C GLY A 165 -29.85 -53.49 -15.51
N ASN A 166 -30.24 -52.32 -16.02
CA ASN A 166 -31.08 -52.11 -17.22
C ASN A 166 -31.76 -50.72 -17.25
N GLU A 167 -31.51 -50.01 -18.35
CA GLU A 167 -32.47 -49.38 -19.27
C GLU A 167 -33.76 -48.65 -18.79
N VAL A 168 -33.91 -47.43 -19.34
CA VAL A 168 -35.14 -46.74 -19.81
C VAL A 168 -36.21 -46.36 -18.76
N ARG A 169 -36.32 -45.06 -18.43
CA ARG A 169 -37.29 -44.10 -19.02
C ARG A 169 -37.04 -42.68 -18.50
#